data_AF-A0A936DD18-F1
#
_entry.id   AF-A0A936DD18-F1
#
_cell.length_a   1.000
_cell.length_b   1.000
_cell.length_c   1.000
_cell.angle_alpha   90.00
_cell.angle_beta   90.00
_cell.angle_gamma   90.00
#
_symmetry.space_group_name_H-M   'P 1'
#
loop_
_entity.id
_entity.type
_entity.pdbx_description
1 polymer ?
#
loop_
_entity_poly.entity_id
_entity_poly.type
_entity_poly.pdbx_seq_one_letter_code
_entity_poly.pdbx_strand_id
1 'polypeptide(L)'
;MWNTATGVRKCATSPPRHLATSPPRHLATSVIALLTHATACDRPTFDAGPSALATVASIDEVDEDGTARLETVFAADPGQATAEVAELPPDIPPDLTGTWELAPIQAPVAAAQDSDVDFADGDAEAVDVYAQAMDDASWYSLAGTRYEALYVTASGMVYGRVGSAPDFPEPTDEMDFGAWAGNAEVNRDLGLIDPPTGPGTPALPAPLPRPSDAFLTSQPDPLGNYVGTDYWNDDRLRVADTAQLTAYPFRVIGAMSPSGNTGSGGCSGAKVGPRAVLTASHCLLTADGVVTNSGKFNPGQTNLTALNGSINWSGVYLRDWRTSRRYDYAIIFLADSQATVSLGWLGVTWWNSAGGYTGKNVNNKGYPCGPNLPCGATTEARCDDSPRVDKRCDGWMYTDSAVLGNSSFRNDETLEFYNDVSPGHSGGPVTDGNAILAVAVYCGDPVNTPGVPCRGPRFRTSMWNDVCGWIAAVPSAYGQHASCN
;
A
#
# COMPACT_ATOMS: atom_id res chain seq x y z
N MET A 1 -21.95 23.50 -70.44
CA MET A 1 -22.36 24.87 -70.10
C MET A 1 -22.26 25.03 -68.60
N TRP A 2 -21.67 26.14 -68.18
CA TRP A 2 -21.20 26.41 -66.83
C TRP A 2 -22.36 26.57 -65.83
N ASN A 3 -22.16 26.15 -64.58
CA ASN A 3 -22.83 26.81 -63.47
C ASN A 3 -21.87 26.94 -62.27
N THR A 4 -21.84 28.16 -61.76
CA THR A 4 -20.83 28.80 -60.94
C THR A 4 -20.95 28.48 -59.45
N ALA A 5 -19.79 28.40 -58.81
CA ALA A 5 -19.59 28.31 -57.38
C ALA A 5 -19.87 29.65 -56.67
N THR A 6 -20.31 29.58 -55.40
CA THR A 6 -19.90 30.52 -54.35
C THR A 6 -19.79 29.77 -53.02
N GLY A 7 -18.55 29.65 -52.53
CA GLY A 7 -18.23 29.14 -51.20
C GLY A 7 -17.93 30.31 -50.26
N VAL A 8 -18.47 30.28 -49.04
CA VAL A 8 -18.15 31.22 -47.97
C VAL A 8 -17.30 30.49 -46.92
N ARG A 9 -16.03 30.86 -46.83
CA ARG A 9 -15.13 30.49 -45.71
C ARG A 9 -15.41 31.44 -44.54
N LYS A 10 -15.68 30.88 -43.35
CA LYS A 10 -15.60 31.62 -42.08
C LYS A 10 -14.20 31.47 -41.51
N CYS A 11 -13.51 32.59 -41.32
CA CYS A 11 -12.31 32.69 -40.51
C CYS A 11 -12.72 32.77 -39.03
N ALA A 12 -12.18 31.88 -38.20
CA ALA A 12 -12.28 31.98 -36.75
C ALA A 12 -11.15 32.89 -36.23
N THR A 13 -11.50 33.94 -35.51
CA THR A 13 -10.58 34.83 -34.80
C THR A 13 -10.46 34.38 -33.35
N SER A 14 -9.22 34.13 -32.90
CA SER A 14 -8.88 33.80 -31.51
C SER A 14 -9.09 34.98 -30.56
N PRO A 15 -9.50 34.76 -29.29
CA PRO A 15 -9.56 35.81 -28.27
C PRO A 15 -8.18 36.10 -27.64
N PRO A 16 -7.98 37.29 -27.06
CA PRO A 16 -6.67 37.77 -26.61
C PRO A 16 -6.20 37.15 -25.29
N ARG A 17 -4.89 36.90 -25.21
CA ARG A 17 -4.18 36.54 -23.97
C ARG A 17 -4.15 37.73 -23.02
N HIS A 18 -4.73 37.57 -21.83
CA HIS A 18 -4.51 38.49 -20.71
C HIS A 18 -3.14 38.21 -20.08
N LEU A 19 -2.29 39.24 -20.05
CA LEU A 19 -1.09 39.28 -19.21
C LEU A 19 -1.51 39.36 -17.74
N ALA A 20 -1.10 38.38 -16.93
CA ALA A 20 -1.15 38.47 -15.48
C ALA A 20 0.11 39.20 -14.99
N THR A 21 -0.10 40.29 -14.27
CA THR A 21 0.93 41.05 -13.55
C THR A 21 1.25 40.37 -12.22
N SER A 22 2.54 40.12 -11.97
CA SER A 22 3.08 39.55 -10.74
C SER A 22 2.98 40.53 -9.54
N PRO A 23 2.76 40.06 -8.30
CA PRO A 23 2.88 40.88 -7.10
C PRO A 23 4.34 40.99 -6.61
N PRO A 24 4.68 42.04 -5.81
CA PRO A 24 6.06 42.43 -5.55
C PRO A 24 6.75 41.59 -4.46
N ARG A 25 8.04 41.28 -4.69
CA ARG A 25 8.94 40.74 -3.68
C ARG A 25 9.44 41.88 -2.79
N HIS A 26 9.20 41.79 -1.49
CA HIS A 26 9.95 42.55 -0.49
C HIS A 26 11.29 41.86 -0.24
N LEU A 27 12.38 42.51 -0.66
CA LEU A 27 13.75 42.21 -0.25
C LEU A 27 14.12 43.20 0.86
N ALA A 28 14.36 42.69 2.06
CA ALA A 28 15.03 43.42 3.12
C ALA A 28 16.54 43.47 2.80
N THR A 29 17.03 44.68 2.61
CA THR A 29 18.45 45.04 2.55
C THR A 29 19.12 44.87 3.91
N SER A 30 20.28 44.22 3.95
CA SER A 30 21.32 44.52 4.94
C SER A 30 22.70 44.45 4.28
N VAL A 31 23.18 45.67 4.03
CA VAL A 31 24.53 46.22 3.87
C VAL A 31 25.72 45.28 3.63
N ILE A 32 26.32 45.55 2.48
CA ILE A 32 27.69 45.24 2.03
C ILE A 32 28.72 45.99 2.89
N ALA A 33 29.76 45.28 3.34
CA ALA A 33 31.10 45.86 3.46
C ALA A 33 32.08 44.97 2.69
N LEU A 34 32.60 45.50 1.59
CA LEU A 34 33.56 44.91 0.68
C LEU A 34 34.89 45.65 0.86
N LEU A 35 36.00 44.94 1.07
CA LEU A 35 37.35 45.44 0.77
C LEU A 35 38.29 44.26 0.43
N THR A 36 38.38 44.03 -0.89
CA THR A 36 39.54 43.67 -1.75
C THR A 36 40.81 42.99 -1.20
N HIS A 37 41.15 41.83 -1.80
CA HIS A 37 42.39 41.44 -2.55
C HIS A 37 43.76 42.02 -2.10
N ALA A 38 44.92 41.34 -2.03
CA ALA A 38 45.38 40.01 -2.48
C ALA A 38 46.81 39.69 -1.92
N THR A 39 47.29 38.47 -2.21
CA THR A 39 48.69 37.97 -2.37
C THR A 39 49.62 37.66 -1.17
N ALA A 40 49.83 36.33 -1.01
CA ALA A 40 51.09 35.56 -0.94
C ALA A 40 52.12 35.70 0.22
N CYS A 41 52.60 34.51 0.63
CA CYS A 41 53.77 34.14 1.47
C CYS A 41 53.68 34.38 2.98
N ASP A 42 53.45 33.32 3.76
CA ASP A 42 54.49 32.65 4.57
C ASP A 42 53.89 31.59 5.53
N ARG A 43 54.65 30.50 5.73
CA ARG A 43 54.49 29.56 6.87
C ARG A 43 55.04 30.25 8.14
N PRO A 44 54.45 30.03 9.33
CA PRO A 44 54.89 28.88 10.14
C PRO A 44 53.81 28.19 10.99
N THR A 45 54.20 26.97 11.38
CA THR A 45 53.70 26.04 12.39
C THR A 45 53.09 26.63 13.66
N PHE A 46 51.99 26.05 14.17
CA PHE A 46 51.73 25.88 15.60
C PHE A 46 50.80 24.69 15.89
N ASP A 47 51.07 24.06 17.03
CA ASP A 47 50.66 22.74 17.52
C ASP A 47 49.15 22.51 17.72
N ALA A 48 48.75 21.26 17.48
CA ALA A 48 47.53 20.67 17.99
C ALA A 48 47.79 20.02 19.36
N GLY A 49 47.05 20.43 20.39
CA GLY A 49 46.95 19.73 21.67
C GLY A 49 45.53 19.16 21.85
N PRO A 50 45.37 17.92 22.34
CA PRO A 50 44.05 17.37 22.64
C PRO A 50 43.61 17.75 24.07
N SER A 51 42.34 18.16 24.19
CA SER A 51 41.67 18.32 25.48
C SER A 51 41.41 16.94 26.10
N ALA A 52 42.04 16.69 27.25
CA ALA A 52 41.85 15.47 28.04
C ALA A 52 40.52 15.53 28.82
N LEU A 53 39.70 14.48 28.69
CA LEU A 53 38.67 14.12 29.66
C LEU A 53 39.35 13.41 30.83
N ALA A 54 39.21 13.96 32.04
CA ALA A 54 39.70 13.33 33.26
C ALA A 54 38.83 12.12 33.61
N THR A 55 39.43 10.92 33.57
CA THR A 55 38.85 9.70 34.12
C THR A 55 39.43 9.51 35.52
N VAL A 56 38.59 9.49 36.55
CA VAL A 56 39.01 9.07 37.90
C VAL A 56 38.46 7.66 38.11
N ALA A 57 39.35 6.68 38.11
CA ALA A 57 39.04 5.33 38.53
C ALA A 57 39.45 5.18 40.01
N SER A 58 38.51 4.82 40.89
CA SER A 58 38.84 4.29 42.21
C SER A 58 38.59 2.79 42.20
N ILE A 59 39.59 2.04 42.68
CA ILE A 59 39.51 0.60 42.88
C ILE A 59 39.07 0.39 44.33
N ASP A 60 37.83 -0.05 44.52
CA ASP A 60 37.38 -0.59 45.81
C ASP A 60 37.14 -2.09 45.60
N GLU A 61 37.99 -2.88 46.25
CA GLU A 61 37.97 -4.34 46.42
C GLU A 61 38.33 -5.25 45.23
N VAL A 62 39.05 -6.32 45.58
CA VAL A 62 39.54 -7.39 44.71
C VAL A 62 38.95 -8.68 45.27
N ASP A 63 38.19 -9.41 44.45
CA ASP A 63 37.65 -10.74 44.81
C ASP A 63 38.78 -11.78 44.93
N GLU A 64 38.56 -12.83 45.74
CA GLU A 64 39.55 -13.88 46.05
C GLU A 64 40.03 -14.70 44.83
N ASP A 65 39.40 -14.55 43.66
CA ASP A 65 39.80 -15.20 42.41
C ASP A 65 40.63 -14.32 41.45
N GLY A 66 40.91 -13.07 41.83
CA GLY A 66 41.79 -12.18 41.08
C GLY A 66 41.18 -11.59 39.80
N THR A 67 39.87 -11.68 39.62
CA THR A 67 39.17 -11.08 38.47
C THR A 67 38.63 -9.69 38.81
N ALA A 68 39.20 -8.63 38.23
CA ALA A 68 38.62 -7.29 38.34
C ALA A 68 37.45 -7.13 37.36
N ARG A 69 36.24 -6.87 37.88
CA ARG A 69 35.10 -6.42 37.06
C ARG A 69 35.13 -4.89 36.96
N LEU A 70 35.19 -4.38 35.73
CA LEU A 70 34.98 -2.97 35.44
C LEU A 70 33.46 -2.72 35.34
N GLU A 71 32.84 -2.15 36.38
CA GLU A 71 31.51 -1.57 36.25
C GLU A 71 31.65 -0.08 35.90
N THR A 72 31.21 0.27 34.69
CA THR A 72 31.09 1.67 34.27
C THR A 72 29.77 2.20 34.80
N VAL A 73 29.78 2.79 36.00
CA VAL A 73 28.59 3.46 36.56
C VAL A 73 28.57 4.92 36.10
N PHE A 74 27.62 5.28 35.25
CA PHE A 74 27.31 6.68 34.98
C PHE A 74 26.49 7.24 36.15
N ALA A 75 27.15 7.95 37.06
CA ALA A 75 26.46 8.70 38.09
C ALA A 75 25.81 9.94 37.47
N ALA A 76 24.50 9.89 37.24
CA ALA A 76 23.69 11.08 37.03
C ALA A 76 23.50 11.78 38.39
N ASP A 77 23.80 13.07 38.41
CA ASP A 77 23.62 13.97 39.56
C ASP A 77 22.15 13.92 40.05
N PRO A 78 21.86 13.57 41.33
CA PRO A 78 20.48 13.49 41.85
C PRO A 78 19.83 14.86 42.06
N GLY A 79 20.48 15.95 41.66
CA GLY A 79 20.19 17.29 42.14
C GLY A 79 19.56 18.27 41.16
N GLN A 80 19.07 17.91 39.96
CA GLN A 80 18.41 18.89 39.08
C GLN A 80 17.67 18.30 37.86
N ALA A 81 16.82 17.29 38.04
CA ALA A 81 15.87 16.90 36.99
C ALA A 81 14.60 17.76 37.07
N THR A 82 14.66 19.01 36.59
CA THR A 82 13.43 19.61 36.05
C THR A 82 13.09 18.78 34.82
N ALA A 83 11.97 18.05 34.86
CA ALA A 83 11.41 17.42 33.68
C ALA A 83 11.10 18.53 32.68
N GLU A 84 12.06 18.83 31.81
CA GLU A 84 11.82 19.57 30.60
C GLU A 84 10.89 18.66 29.79
N VAL A 85 9.60 19.01 29.78
CA VAL A 85 8.63 18.39 28.88
C VAL A 85 9.15 18.73 27.49
N ALA A 86 9.93 17.81 26.91
CA ALA A 86 10.37 17.93 25.53
C ALA A 86 9.11 18.15 24.69
N GLU A 87 9.05 19.28 23.99
CA GLU A 87 7.98 19.55 23.04
C GLU A 87 7.88 18.34 22.11
N LEU A 88 6.75 17.65 22.16
CA LEU A 88 6.49 16.49 21.31
C LEU A 88 6.69 16.92 19.85
N PRO A 89 7.38 16.11 19.03
CA PRO A 89 7.62 16.47 17.63
C PRO A 89 6.28 16.80 16.94
N PRO A 90 6.28 17.75 15.98
CA PRO A 90 5.07 18.18 15.25
C PRO A 90 4.38 17.08 14.43
N ASP A 91 4.86 15.84 14.52
CA ASP A 91 4.36 14.67 13.80
C ASP A 91 3.28 13.89 14.57
N ILE A 92 2.90 14.31 15.78
CA ILE A 92 1.73 13.71 16.45
C ILE A 92 0.48 14.28 15.78
N PRO A 93 -0.35 13.46 15.14
CA PRO A 93 -1.60 13.92 14.58
C PRO A 93 -2.43 14.55 15.70
N PRO A 94 -2.84 15.83 15.59
CA PRO A 94 -3.48 16.56 16.68
C PRO A 94 -4.86 16.01 17.07
N ASP A 95 -5.34 14.97 16.39
CA ASP A 95 -6.64 14.38 16.62
C ASP A 95 -6.63 12.86 16.43
N LEU A 96 -5.80 12.17 17.21
CA LEU A 96 -5.99 10.74 17.46
C LEU A 96 -7.25 10.58 18.35
N THR A 97 -8.44 10.80 17.80
CA THR A 97 -9.73 10.52 18.44
C THR A 97 -9.86 9.00 18.65
N GLY A 98 -9.29 8.54 19.76
CA GLY A 98 -9.17 7.15 20.15
C GLY A 98 -8.12 7.04 21.26
N THR A 99 -8.16 5.98 22.05
CA THR A 99 -7.16 5.68 23.07
C THR A 99 -5.86 5.18 22.41
N TRP A 100 -5.25 6.04 21.59
CA TRP A 100 -3.89 5.88 21.10
C TRP A 100 -2.93 6.33 22.19
N GLU A 101 -1.94 5.52 22.46
CA GLU A 101 -0.87 5.83 23.41
C GLU A 101 0.47 5.43 22.82
N LEU A 102 1.53 6.08 23.29
CA LEU A 102 2.88 5.71 22.91
C LEU A 102 3.18 4.29 23.43
N ALA A 103 3.56 3.38 22.54
CA ALA A 103 3.88 2.01 22.94
C ALA A 103 5.09 2.01 23.90
N PRO A 104 5.01 1.35 25.06
CA PRO A 104 6.12 1.33 26.02
C PRO A 104 7.37 0.67 25.43
N ILE A 105 7.17 -0.29 24.52
CA ILE A 105 8.22 -0.95 23.76
C ILE A 105 7.96 -0.62 22.28
N GLN A 106 8.96 -0.04 21.63
CA GLN A 106 8.88 0.32 20.23
C GLN A 106 9.09 -0.93 19.37
N ALA A 107 8.20 -1.17 18.41
CA ALA A 107 8.40 -2.24 17.43
C ALA A 107 9.68 -1.98 16.63
N PRO A 108 10.43 -3.03 16.24
CA PRO A 108 11.55 -2.85 15.33
C PRO A 108 11.05 -2.30 13.99
N VAL A 109 11.69 -1.24 13.51
CA VAL A 109 11.32 -0.57 12.25
C VAL A 109 12.44 -0.72 11.23
N ALA A 110 12.07 -1.06 10.00
CA ALA A 110 12.96 -1.08 8.86
C ALA A 110 12.41 -0.19 7.73
N ALA A 111 13.32 0.37 6.92
CA ALA A 111 12.91 0.87 5.61
C ALA A 111 12.51 -0.33 4.73
N ALA A 112 11.65 -0.11 3.72
CA ALA A 112 11.36 -1.15 2.75
C ALA A 112 12.68 -1.66 2.16
N GLN A 113 12.88 -2.97 2.19
CA GLN A 113 14.04 -3.64 1.62
C GLN A 113 13.61 -4.49 0.43
N ASP A 114 14.51 -4.67 -0.53
CA ASP A 114 14.32 -5.60 -1.65
C ASP A 114 14.53 -7.07 -1.20
N SER A 115 14.61 -7.36 0.10
CA SER A 115 14.84 -8.71 0.64
C SER A 115 13.53 -9.48 0.88
N ASP A 116 13.62 -10.79 0.67
CA ASP A 116 12.54 -11.77 0.83
C ASP A 116 11.85 -11.60 2.18
N VAL A 117 10.59 -11.15 2.16
CA VAL A 117 9.70 -11.38 3.28
C VAL A 117 9.18 -12.80 3.06
N ASP A 118 9.73 -13.74 3.82
CA ASP A 118 9.28 -15.13 3.77
C ASP A 118 7.83 -15.16 4.26
N PHE A 119 6.91 -15.48 3.34
CA PHE A 119 5.50 -15.54 3.67
C PHE A 119 5.24 -16.91 4.27
N ALA A 120 4.96 -16.88 5.57
CA ALA A 120 4.47 -18.04 6.29
C ALA A 120 3.11 -18.48 5.72
N ASP A 121 3.14 -19.29 4.66
CA ASP A 121 1.97 -19.68 3.88
C ASP A 121 1.38 -21.04 4.35
N GLY A 122 2.09 -21.76 5.23
CA GLY A 122 1.64 -23.03 5.79
C GLY A 122 0.86 -22.89 7.10
N ASP A 123 -0.17 -23.72 7.27
CA ASP A 123 -0.96 -23.80 8.52
C ASP A 123 -0.09 -24.17 9.74
N ALA A 124 0.98 -24.95 9.53
CA ALA A 124 1.92 -25.29 10.60
C ALA A 124 2.72 -24.07 11.08
N GLU A 125 3.11 -23.20 10.15
CA GLU A 125 3.85 -21.97 10.43
C GLU A 125 2.94 -20.92 11.09
N ALA A 126 1.64 -20.94 10.79
CA ALA A 126 0.66 -20.06 11.41
C ALA A 126 0.60 -20.22 12.95
N VAL A 127 0.90 -21.41 13.51
CA VAL A 127 0.92 -21.62 14.97
C VAL A 127 2.10 -20.92 15.62
N ASP A 128 3.30 -21.06 15.04
CA ASP A 128 4.52 -20.43 15.56
C ASP A 128 4.46 -18.91 15.39
N VAL A 129 3.95 -18.43 14.25
CA VAL A 129 3.71 -17.01 13.98
C VAL A 129 2.70 -16.42 14.96
N TYR A 130 1.63 -17.14 15.29
CA TYR A 130 0.65 -16.70 16.29
C TYR A 130 1.28 -16.60 17.69
N ALA A 131 2.06 -17.61 18.10
CA ALA A 131 2.75 -17.59 19.39
C ALA A 131 3.71 -16.39 19.48
N GLN A 132 4.51 -16.17 18.43
CA GLN A 132 5.41 -15.03 18.33
C GLN A 132 4.65 -13.69 18.41
N ALA A 133 3.49 -13.58 17.75
CA ALA A 133 2.66 -12.39 17.84
C ALA A 133 2.16 -12.11 19.27
N MET A 134 1.81 -13.16 20.01
CA MET A 134 1.35 -13.04 21.40
C MET A 134 2.48 -12.66 22.35
N ASP A 135 3.71 -13.06 22.06
CA ASP A 135 4.90 -12.72 22.85
C ASP A 135 5.53 -11.36 22.45
N ASP A 136 5.10 -10.77 21.34
CA ASP A 136 5.60 -9.49 20.84
C ASP A 136 5.17 -8.32 21.74
N ALA A 137 6.09 -7.92 22.63
CA ALA A 137 5.87 -6.90 23.64
C ALA A 137 5.58 -5.50 23.06
N SER A 138 5.90 -5.25 21.78
CA SER A 138 5.57 -3.97 21.13
C SER A 138 4.06 -3.78 20.89
N TRP A 139 3.29 -4.87 20.99
CA TRP A 139 1.83 -4.88 20.85
C TRP A 139 1.08 -4.73 22.17
N TYR A 140 1.73 -4.37 23.28
CA TYR A 140 1.08 -4.27 24.59
C TYR A 140 1.26 -2.91 25.25
N SER A 141 0.18 -2.44 25.88
CA SER A 141 0.20 -1.26 26.74
C SER A 141 1.00 -1.49 28.01
N LEU A 142 1.32 -0.41 28.72
CA LEU A 142 1.92 -0.48 30.05
C LEU A 142 1.04 -1.26 31.06
N ALA A 143 -0.28 -1.27 30.83
CA ALA A 143 -1.24 -2.04 31.62
C ALA A 143 -1.33 -3.52 31.22
N GLY A 144 -0.56 -3.97 30.22
CA GLY A 144 -0.58 -5.34 29.68
C GLY A 144 -1.76 -5.62 28.75
N THR A 145 -2.49 -4.59 28.30
CA THR A 145 -3.57 -4.75 27.32
C THR A 145 -2.98 -4.79 25.92
N ARG A 146 -3.31 -5.82 25.12
CA ARG A 146 -2.88 -5.88 23.72
C ARG A 146 -3.52 -4.74 22.92
N TYR A 147 -2.71 -4.03 22.14
CA TYR A 147 -3.18 -3.06 21.18
C TYR A 147 -3.98 -3.72 20.07
N GLU A 148 -5.03 -3.04 19.68
CA GLU A 148 -5.89 -3.42 18.58
C GLU A 148 -5.25 -3.11 17.23
N ALA A 149 -4.55 -1.99 17.12
CA ALA A 149 -3.87 -1.51 15.93
C ALA A 149 -2.59 -0.76 16.33
N LEU A 150 -1.62 -0.72 15.42
CA LEU A 150 -0.43 0.13 15.56
C LEU A 150 -0.46 1.27 14.54
N TYR A 151 0.10 2.41 14.94
CA TYR A 151 0.52 3.50 14.08
C TYR A 151 2.03 3.66 14.24
N VAL A 152 2.77 3.45 13.16
CA VAL A 152 4.22 3.67 13.11
C VAL A 152 4.46 4.92 12.29
N THR A 153 5.07 5.94 12.90
CA THR A 153 5.36 7.22 12.23
C THR A 153 6.48 7.08 11.20
N ALA A 154 6.69 8.11 10.40
CA ALA A 154 7.85 8.22 9.52
C ALA A 154 9.20 8.16 10.28
N SER A 155 9.24 8.68 11.52
CA SER A 155 10.40 8.63 12.41
C SER A 155 10.59 7.28 13.11
N GLY A 156 9.66 6.34 12.93
CA GLY A 156 9.71 5.00 13.55
C GLY A 156 9.12 4.94 14.96
N MET A 157 8.46 6.01 15.43
CA MET A 157 7.75 5.99 16.71
C MET A 157 6.46 5.16 16.56
N VAL A 158 6.19 4.33 17.56
CA VAL A 158 5.06 3.39 17.58
C VAL A 158 4.03 3.84 18.60
N TYR A 159 2.81 4.00 18.13
CA TYR A 159 1.62 4.24 18.94
C TYR A 159 0.69 3.05 18.83
N GLY A 160 0.15 2.61 19.94
CA GLY A 160 -0.83 1.53 20.00
C GLY A 160 -2.22 2.04 20.32
N ARG A 161 -3.24 1.55 19.62
CA ARG A 161 -4.64 1.83 19.96
C ARG A 161 -5.16 0.79 20.95
N VAL A 162 -5.60 1.22 22.11
CA VAL A 162 -6.35 0.37 23.04
C VAL A 162 -7.83 0.46 22.67
N GLY A 163 -8.49 -0.68 22.44
CA GLY A 163 -9.92 -0.73 22.13
C GLY A 163 -10.28 -0.41 20.67
N SER A 164 -11.59 -0.41 20.43
CA SER A 164 -12.16 -0.42 19.08
C SER A 164 -12.04 0.92 18.37
N ALA A 165 -12.07 0.86 17.03
CA ALA A 165 -12.10 2.05 16.20
C ALA A 165 -13.36 2.89 16.45
N PRO A 166 -13.28 4.24 16.35
CA PRO A 166 -14.47 5.07 16.39
C PRO A 166 -15.41 4.76 15.21
N ASP A 167 -16.71 4.93 15.43
CA ASP A 167 -17.73 4.67 14.40
C ASP A 167 -17.73 5.74 13.32
N PHE A 168 -17.80 5.31 12.06
CA PHE A 168 -17.97 6.18 10.90
C PHE A 168 -19.25 5.85 10.12
N PRO A 169 -19.88 6.83 9.45
CA PRO A 169 -21.00 6.57 8.56
C PRO A 169 -20.62 5.55 7.49
N GLU A 170 -21.43 4.51 7.30
CA GLU A 170 -21.19 3.53 6.25
C GLU A 170 -21.32 4.18 4.86
N PRO A 171 -20.45 3.82 3.90
CA PRO A 171 -20.51 4.35 2.56
C PRO A 171 -21.74 3.80 1.83
N THR A 172 -22.38 4.63 1.01
CA THR A 172 -23.60 4.27 0.27
C THR A 172 -23.41 4.44 -1.23
N ASP A 173 -24.30 3.84 -2.01
CA ASP A 173 -24.35 3.97 -3.47
C ASP A 173 -24.44 5.45 -3.91
N GLU A 174 -25.15 6.31 -3.16
CA GLU A 174 -25.24 7.74 -3.46
C GLU A 174 -23.90 8.47 -3.36
N MET A 175 -22.99 7.96 -2.52
CA MET A 175 -21.63 8.48 -2.38
C MET A 175 -20.62 7.75 -3.29
N ASP A 176 -21.10 6.94 -4.25
CA ASP A 176 -20.26 6.03 -5.06
C ASP A 176 -19.37 5.16 -4.18
N PHE A 177 -19.90 4.75 -3.01
CA PHE A 177 -19.17 4.04 -1.97
C PHE A 177 -17.89 4.76 -1.46
N GLY A 178 -17.84 6.09 -1.59
CA GLY A 178 -16.68 6.91 -1.27
C GLY A 178 -15.67 7.03 -2.41
N ALA A 179 -15.90 6.41 -3.57
CA ALA A 179 -14.99 6.47 -4.71
C ALA A 179 -14.85 7.90 -5.26
N TRP A 180 -13.68 8.20 -5.80
CA TRP A 180 -13.47 9.43 -6.54
C TRP A 180 -12.53 9.20 -7.72
N ALA A 181 -13.01 9.51 -8.92
CA ALA A 181 -12.26 9.25 -10.14
C ALA A 181 -11.06 10.18 -10.36
N GLY A 182 -10.88 11.23 -9.55
CA GLY A 182 -9.82 12.22 -9.77
C GLY A 182 -10.23 13.36 -10.71
N ASN A 183 -9.23 14.13 -11.16
CA ASN A 183 -9.44 15.31 -12.04
C ASN A 183 -9.40 14.98 -13.55
N ALA A 184 -9.02 13.77 -13.94
CA ALA A 184 -8.98 13.39 -15.34
C ALA A 184 -10.38 12.97 -15.82
N GLU A 185 -10.72 13.35 -17.06
CA GLU A 185 -11.99 13.02 -17.69
C GLU A 185 -12.29 11.53 -17.54
N VAL A 186 -13.40 11.23 -16.88
CA VAL A 186 -13.82 9.86 -16.66
C VAL A 186 -14.33 9.32 -18.00
N ASN A 187 -13.48 8.61 -18.73
CA ASN A 187 -13.94 7.83 -19.85
C ASN A 187 -14.60 6.55 -19.30
N ARG A 188 -15.84 6.69 -18.80
CA ARG A 188 -16.62 5.57 -18.22
C ARG A 188 -16.89 4.43 -19.22
N ASP A 189 -16.60 4.66 -20.50
CA ASP A 189 -16.78 3.72 -21.61
C ASP A 189 -15.53 2.87 -21.95
N LEU A 190 -14.48 2.89 -21.12
CA LEU A 190 -13.52 1.79 -21.13
C LEU A 190 -14.17 0.59 -20.44
N GLY A 191 -15.22 0.05 -21.07
CA GLY A 191 -15.74 -1.27 -20.74
C GLY A 191 -14.55 -2.21 -20.64
N LEU A 192 -14.51 -3.03 -19.59
CA LEU A 192 -13.70 -4.24 -19.63
C LEU A 192 -14.00 -4.86 -20.98
N ILE A 193 -13.00 -4.80 -21.86
CA ILE A 193 -13.08 -5.49 -23.14
C ILE A 193 -13.20 -6.93 -22.72
N ASP A 194 -14.40 -7.51 -22.89
CA ASP A 194 -14.56 -8.97 -22.93
C ASP A 194 -13.35 -9.50 -23.70
N PRO A 195 -12.61 -10.49 -23.17
CA PRO A 195 -11.28 -10.86 -23.66
C PRO A 195 -11.25 -10.90 -25.19
N PRO A 196 -10.25 -10.25 -25.82
CA PRO A 196 -10.26 -10.02 -27.25
C PRO A 196 -10.40 -11.35 -27.99
N THR A 197 -11.53 -11.56 -28.67
CA THR A 197 -11.59 -12.54 -29.75
C THR A 197 -10.66 -12.06 -30.85
N GLY A 198 -9.38 -12.45 -30.77
CA GLY A 198 -8.34 -11.97 -31.68
C GLY A 198 -8.72 -12.19 -33.16
N PRO A 199 -8.35 -11.25 -34.06
CA PRO A 199 -8.63 -11.40 -35.48
C PRO A 199 -7.69 -12.45 -36.07
N GLY A 200 -8.15 -13.70 -36.17
CA GLY A 200 -7.38 -14.76 -36.83
C GLY A 200 -7.86 -16.18 -36.58
N THR A 201 -8.69 -16.43 -35.57
CA THR A 201 -9.27 -17.75 -35.34
C THR A 201 -10.43 -17.99 -36.32
N PRO A 202 -10.44 -19.08 -37.10
CA PRO A 202 -11.55 -19.39 -38.01
C PRO A 202 -12.85 -19.42 -37.21
N ALA A 203 -13.88 -18.75 -37.76
CA ALA A 203 -15.20 -18.64 -37.15
C ALA A 203 -15.66 -20.00 -36.61
N LEU A 204 -15.80 -20.11 -35.30
CA LEU A 204 -16.51 -21.22 -34.70
C LEU A 204 -17.95 -21.21 -35.24
N PRO A 205 -18.57 -22.38 -35.44
CA PRO A 205 -19.97 -22.45 -35.87
C PRO A 205 -20.84 -21.61 -34.94
N ALA A 206 -21.88 -20.99 -35.51
CA ALA A 206 -22.80 -20.10 -34.81
C ALA A 206 -23.15 -20.65 -33.42
N PRO A 207 -23.08 -19.83 -32.36
CA PRO A 207 -23.37 -20.30 -31.01
C PRO A 207 -24.78 -20.87 -31.00
N LEU A 208 -24.90 -22.09 -30.49
CA LEU A 208 -26.19 -22.73 -30.24
C LEU A 208 -27.08 -21.76 -29.45
N PRO A 209 -28.40 -21.73 -29.71
CA PRO A 209 -29.32 -20.87 -28.99
C PRO A 209 -29.12 -21.05 -27.48
N ARG A 210 -28.85 -19.94 -26.79
CA ARG A 210 -28.65 -19.93 -25.33
C ARG A 210 -29.91 -20.53 -24.69
N PRO A 211 -29.81 -21.65 -23.95
CA PRO A 211 -30.93 -22.16 -23.20
C PRO A 211 -31.24 -21.16 -22.09
N SER A 212 -32.45 -20.61 -22.13
CA SER A 212 -33.04 -19.75 -21.12
C SER A 212 -32.81 -20.27 -19.69
N ASP A 213 -32.19 -19.45 -18.84
CA ASP A 213 -32.40 -19.21 -17.40
C ASP A 213 -32.69 -20.39 -16.43
N ALA A 214 -32.48 -21.63 -16.85
CA ALA A 214 -32.77 -22.83 -16.04
C ALA A 214 -31.49 -23.58 -15.58
N PHE A 215 -30.29 -23.00 -15.80
CA PHE A 215 -29.00 -23.67 -15.54
C PHE A 215 -28.05 -22.89 -14.62
N LEU A 216 -28.56 -21.99 -13.76
CA LEU A 216 -27.77 -21.29 -12.73
C LEU A 216 -27.57 -22.09 -11.42
N THR A 217 -27.90 -23.39 -11.38
CA THR A 217 -27.73 -24.22 -10.17
C THR A 217 -26.64 -25.30 -10.29
N SER A 218 -25.93 -25.38 -11.41
CA SER A 218 -24.78 -26.27 -11.56
C SER A 218 -23.78 -25.72 -12.57
N GLN A 219 -23.32 -24.48 -12.37
CA GLN A 219 -22.04 -24.08 -12.96
C GLN A 219 -20.98 -24.99 -12.32
N PRO A 220 -20.19 -25.77 -13.08
CA PRO A 220 -18.97 -26.32 -12.53
C PRO A 220 -18.18 -25.13 -11.97
N ASP A 221 -17.79 -25.20 -10.70
CA ASP A 221 -17.07 -24.12 -10.04
C ASP A 221 -15.93 -23.67 -10.97
N PRO A 222 -15.84 -22.37 -11.32
CA PRO A 222 -14.72 -21.89 -12.10
C PRO A 222 -13.45 -22.22 -11.31
N LEU A 223 -12.57 -23.03 -11.91
CA LEU A 223 -11.29 -23.42 -11.34
C LEU A 223 -10.34 -22.23 -11.38
N GLY A 224 -10.64 -21.18 -10.62
CA GLY A 224 -9.68 -20.12 -10.31
C GLY A 224 -8.80 -20.52 -9.14
N ASN A 225 -7.50 -20.28 -9.29
CA ASN A 225 -6.43 -21.00 -8.59
C ASN A 225 -5.32 -20.03 -8.17
N TYR A 226 -4.56 -20.38 -7.14
CA TYR A 226 -3.19 -19.87 -7.11
C TYR A 226 -2.40 -20.50 -8.24
N VAL A 227 -1.83 -19.65 -9.10
CA VAL A 227 -1.22 -20.08 -10.36
C VAL A 227 0.21 -20.60 -10.13
N GLY A 228 0.91 -20.12 -9.10
CA GLY A 228 2.25 -20.57 -8.74
C GLY A 228 3.16 -20.79 -9.95
N THR A 229 3.64 -22.04 -10.09
CA THR A 229 4.47 -22.45 -11.23
C THR A 229 3.67 -23.00 -12.43
N ASP A 230 2.38 -23.29 -12.27
CA ASP A 230 1.51 -23.89 -13.28
C ASP A 230 0.66 -22.83 -14.01
N TYR A 231 1.30 -22.16 -14.96
CA TYR A 231 0.67 -21.09 -15.74
C TYR A 231 -0.37 -21.58 -16.76
N TRP A 232 -0.55 -22.90 -16.96
CA TRP A 232 -1.46 -23.40 -17.98
C TRP A 232 -2.95 -23.19 -17.64
N ASN A 233 -3.24 -22.94 -16.36
CA ASN A 233 -4.58 -22.59 -15.85
C ASN A 233 -4.57 -21.15 -15.29
N ASP A 234 -3.78 -20.27 -15.89
CA ASP A 234 -3.73 -18.86 -15.51
C ASP A 234 -4.59 -18.01 -16.44
N ASP A 235 -5.74 -17.60 -15.93
CA ASP A 235 -6.73 -16.76 -16.59
C ASP A 235 -6.43 -15.26 -16.40
N ARG A 236 -5.36 -14.89 -15.69
CA ARG A 236 -4.98 -13.47 -15.55
C ARG A 236 -4.65 -12.85 -16.89
N LEU A 237 -5.23 -11.68 -17.10
CA LEU A 237 -4.95 -10.78 -18.21
C LEU A 237 -3.98 -9.67 -17.78
N ARG A 238 -2.94 -9.46 -18.57
CA ARG A 238 -2.01 -8.36 -18.41
C ARG A 238 -2.66 -7.07 -18.89
N VAL A 239 -2.64 -6.02 -18.07
CA VAL A 239 -3.10 -4.68 -18.47
C VAL A 239 -2.01 -4.02 -19.34
N ALA A 240 -1.91 -4.45 -20.59
CA ALA A 240 -0.80 -4.11 -21.49
C ALA A 240 -0.89 -2.70 -22.11
N ASP A 241 -2.06 -2.05 -22.05
CA ASP A 241 -2.26 -0.71 -22.57
C ASP A 241 -1.87 0.35 -21.52
N THR A 242 -0.86 1.16 -21.84
CA THR A 242 -0.40 2.25 -20.96
C THR A 242 -1.45 3.37 -20.82
N ALA A 243 -2.35 3.53 -21.80
CA ALA A 243 -3.49 4.44 -21.67
C ALA A 243 -4.47 3.94 -20.59
N GLN A 244 -4.70 2.63 -20.49
CA GLN A 244 -5.51 2.07 -19.40
C GLN A 244 -4.82 2.27 -18.04
N LEU A 245 -3.52 2.00 -17.94
CA LEU A 245 -2.75 2.18 -16.69
C LEU A 245 -2.69 3.63 -16.18
N THR A 246 -2.90 4.61 -17.05
CA THR A 246 -3.01 6.04 -16.69
C THR A 246 -4.47 6.51 -16.53
N ALA A 247 -5.44 5.65 -16.84
CA ALA A 247 -6.86 5.89 -16.65
C ALA A 247 -7.36 5.33 -15.31
N TYR A 248 -8.44 5.91 -14.80
CA TYR A 248 -9.17 5.34 -13.67
C TYR A 248 -9.99 4.12 -14.15
N PRO A 249 -10.04 3.00 -13.40
CA PRO A 249 -9.53 2.82 -12.04
C PRO A 249 -8.08 2.31 -11.93
N PHE A 250 -7.41 1.93 -13.02
CA PHE A 250 -6.09 1.29 -12.94
C PHE A 250 -5.00 2.21 -12.35
N ARG A 251 -5.05 3.53 -12.61
CA ARG A 251 -4.08 4.50 -12.07
C ARG A 251 -4.10 4.66 -10.55
N VAL A 252 -5.11 4.12 -9.85
CA VAL A 252 -5.15 4.18 -8.38
C VAL A 252 -4.64 2.89 -7.72
N ILE A 253 -4.24 1.91 -8.54
CA ILE A 253 -3.68 0.63 -8.10
C ILE A 253 -2.20 0.63 -8.46
N GLY A 254 -1.33 0.22 -7.55
CA GLY A 254 0.11 0.36 -7.74
C GLY A 254 0.89 -0.74 -7.04
N ALA A 255 2.11 -0.96 -7.53
CA ALA A 255 3.08 -1.80 -6.86
C ALA A 255 3.74 -1.02 -5.72
N MET A 256 4.08 -1.73 -4.66
CA MET A 256 4.90 -1.23 -3.56
C MET A 256 6.34 -1.69 -3.78
N SER A 257 7.28 -0.75 -3.65
CA SER A 257 8.70 -1.03 -3.81
C SER A 257 9.54 -0.21 -2.82
N PRO A 258 10.74 -0.67 -2.47
CA PRO A 258 11.70 0.10 -1.66
C PRO A 258 12.12 1.43 -2.31
N SER A 259 12.47 1.36 -3.59
CA SER A 259 13.22 2.42 -4.29
C SER A 259 12.42 3.11 -5.39
N GLY A 260 11.26 2.57 -5.77
CA GLY A 260 10.50 3.05 -6.93
C GLY A 260 10.93 2.38 -8.23
N ASN A 261 11.87 1.44 -8.14
CA ASN A 261 12.22 0.56 -9.24
C ASN A 261 10.99 -0.26 -9.63
N THR A 262 10.50 -0.11 -10.86
CA THR A 262 9.32 -0.85 -11.33
C THR A 262 9.64 -2.26 -11.77
N GLY A 263 10.93 -2.59 -11.87
CA GLY A 263 11.42 -3.94 -12.09
C GLY A 263 11.61 -4.74 -10.80
N SER A 264 11.29 -4.18 -9.63
CA SER A 264 11.21 -4.92 -8.36
C SER A 264 9.95 -4.52 -7.59
N GLY A 265 9.44 -5.39 -6.74
CA GLY A 265 8.29 -5.12 -5.91
C GLY A 265 7.85 -6.38 -5.19
N GLY A 266 7.29 -6.23 -4.00
CA GLY A 266 6.83 -7.35 -3.17
C GLY A 266 5.33 -7.43 -2.97
N CYS A 267 4.64 -6.30 -3.11
CA CYS A 267 3.22 -6.19 -2.83
C CYS A 267 2.53 -5.19 -3.75
N SER A 268 1.21 -5.23 -3.70
CA SER A 268 0.28 -4.34 -4.36
C SER A 268 -0.49 -3.51 -3.34
N GLY A 269 -1.12 -2.45 -3.81
CA GLY A 269 -2.06 -1.66 -3.01
C GLY A 269 -2.96 -0.81 -3.89
N ALA A 270 -4.03 -0.29 -3.30
CA ALA A 270 -4.96 0.61 -3.97
C ALA A 270 -5.27 1.84 -3.13
N LYS A 271 -5.35 3.01 -3.77
CA LYS A 271 -5.79 4.23 -3.08
C LYS A 271 -7.24 4.07 -2.64
N VAL A 272 -7.48 4.37 -1.36
CA VAL A 272 -8.81 4.43 -0.72
C VAL A 272 -9.11 5.80 -0.12
N GLY A 273 -8.22 6.75 -0.35
CA GLY A 273 -8.44 8.15 0.01
C GLY A 273 -7.46 9.09 -0.67
N PRO A 274 -7.51 10.40 -0.35
CA PRO A 274 -6.71 11.43 -1.00
C PRO A 274 -5.22 11.08 -1.07
N ARG A 275 -4.67 10.56 0.02
CA ARG A 275 -3.28 10.10 0.15
C ARG A 275 -3.12 8.73 0.84
N ALA A 276 -4.21 8.01 1.07
CA ALA A 276 -4.21 6.72 1.75
C ALA A 276 -4.25 5.56 0.74
N VAL A 277 -3.39 4.57 0.93
CA VAL A 277 -3.34 3.33 0.14
C VAL A 277 -3.59 2.14 1.06
N LEU A 278 -4.61 1.36 0.74
CA LEU A 278 -4.91 0.08 1.37
C LEU A 278 -4.03 -1.01 0.77
N THR A 279 -3.46 -1.82 1.65
CA THR A 279 -2.65 -2.99 1.32
C THR A 279 -2.80 -4.06 2.41
N ALA A 280 -2.11 -5.18 2.29
CA ALA A 280 -2.07 -6.22 3.31
C ALA A 280 -1.13 -5.82 4.45
N SER A 281 -1.42 -6.21 5.67
CA SER A 281 -0.51 -5.94 6.80
C SER A 281 0.79 -6.70 6.65
N HIS A 282 0.77 -7.93 6.13
CA HIS A 282 2.00 -8.71 5.95
C HIS A 282 2.97 -8.10 4.93
N CYS A 283 2.49 -7.19 4.08
CA CYS A 283 3.36 -6.40 3.20
C CYS A 283 4.22 -5.39 3.97
N LEU A 284 3.87 -5.12 5.23
CA LEU A 284 4.47 -4.09 6.06
C LEU A 284 4.90 -4.61 7.44
N LEU A 285 4.51 -5.82 7.82
CA LEU A 285 4.82 -6.44 9.10
C LEU A 285 5.35 -7.85 8.83
N THR A 286 6.61 -8.12 9.17
CA THR A 286 7.16 -9.48 9.05
C THR A 286 6.59 -10.41 10.13
N ALA A 287 6.75 -11.73 9.96
CA ALA A 287 6.42 -12.71 11.01
C ALA A 287 7.11 -12.35 12.35
N ASP A 288 8.38 -11.91 12.27
CA ASP A 288 9.19 -11.49 13.42
C ASP A 288 8.79 -10.14 14.05
N GLY A 289 7.77 -9.45 13.52
CA GLY A 289 7.29 -8.20 14.10
C GLY A 289 8.02 -6.94 13.61
N VAL A 290 8.83 -7.04 12.55
CA VAL A 290 9.51 -5.87 11.96
C VAL A 290 8.53 -5.12 11.08
N VAL A 291 8.35 -3.82 11.36
CA VAL A 291 7.47 -2.94 10.58
C VAL A 291 8.25 -2.18 9.53
N THR A 292 7.81 -2.28 8.28
CA THR A 292 8.26 -1.43 7.18
C THR A 292 7.49 -0.11 7.19
N ASN A 293 8.16 1.01 7.45
CA ASN A 293 7.48 2.31 7.65
C ASN A 293 7.65 3.33 6.51
N SER A 294 8.42 3.00 5.48
CA SER A 294 8.69 3.89 4.35
C SER A 294 9.02 3.13 3.07
N GLY A 295 8.73 3.75 1.92
CA GLY A 295 9.03 3.20 0.61
C GLY A 295 8.41 4.02 -0.52
N LYS A 296 8.14 3.36 -1.65
CA LYS A 296 7.50 3.92 -2.85
C LYS A 296 6.24 3.18 -3.23
N PHE A 297 5.27 3.93 -3.75
CA PHE A 297 4.06 3.43 -4.40
C PHE A 297 4.07 3.86 -5.87
N ASN A 298 3.90 2.90 -6.78
CA ASN A 298 4.02 3.09 -8.22
C ASN A 298 2.67 2.83 -8.93
N PRO A 299 1.73 3.80 -8.88
CA PRO A 299 0.40 3.64 -9.46
C PRO A 299 0.46 3.42 -10.97
N GLY A 300 -0.26 2.41 -11.47
CA GLY A 300 -0.32 2.09 -12.90
C GLY A 300 1.04 1.86 -13.53
N GLN A 301 2.02 1.31 -12.79
CA GLN A 301 3.33 1.05 -13.35
C GLN A 301 3.28 0.00 -14.47
N THR A 302 4.25 0.11 -15.37
CA THR A 302 4.72 -0.99 -16.22
C THR A 302 5.95 -1.60 -15.59
N ASN A 303 6.57 -2.59 -16.22
CA ASN A 303 7.86 -3.11 -15.75
C ASN A 303 9.07 -2.18 -15.93
N LEU A 304 8.95 -1.12 -16.73
CA LEU A 304 10.05 -0.20 -17.03
C LEU A 304 9.82 1.22 -16.50
N THR A 305 8.56 1.60 -16.31
CA THR A 305 8.17 2.99 -16.03
C THR A 305 7.03 3.06 -15.03
N ALA A 306 7.17 3.92 -14.02
CA ALA A 306 6.07 4.32 -13.15
C ALA A 306 5.26 5.43 -13.83
N LEU A 307 4.24 5.05 -14.62
CA LEU A 307 3.51 5.97 -15.51
C LEU A 307 2.87 7.15 -14.78
N ASN A 308 2.37 6.92 -13.57
CA ASN A 308 1.76 7.94 -12.72
C ASN A 308 2.73 8.46 -11.64
N GLY A 309 4.03 8.31 -11.87
CA GLY A 309 5.09 8.66 -10.92
C GLY A 309 5.34 7.60 -9.85
N SER A 310 6.48 7.73 -9.15
CA SER A 310 6.82 6.92 -7.99
C SER A 310 6.73 7.78 -6.74
N ILE A 311 5.70 7.54 -5.94
CA ILE A 311 5.29 8.42 -4.84
C ILE A 311 5.87 7.88 -3.53
N ASN A 312 6.60 8.72 -2.80
CA ASN A 312 7.06 8.38 -1.46
C ASN A 312 5.86 8.11 -0.56
N TRP A 313 5.98 7.12 0.31
CA TRP A 313 5.09 6.97 1.45
C TRP A 313 5.91 6.84 2.73
N SER A 314 5.30 7.27 3.82
CA SER A 314 5.90 7.22 5.15
C SER A 314 4.79 7.22 6.19
N GLY A 315 4.95 6.41 7.22
CA GLY A 315 3.94 6.22 8.23
C GLY A 315 2.90 5.19 7.82
N VAL A 316 2.55 4.31 8.77
CA VAL A 316 1.71 3.15 8.53
C VAL A 316 0.75 2.95 9.69
N TYR A 317 -0.52 2.69 9.36
CA TYR A 317 -1.48 2.13 10.29
C TYR A 317 -1.74 0.68 9.90
N LEU A 318 -1.66 -0.25 10.85
CA LEU A 318 -1.81 -1.67 10.55
C LEU A 318 -2.45 -2.44 11.70
N ARG A 319 -3.14 -3.52 11.35
CA ARG A 319 -3.55 -4.57 12.29
C ARG A 319 -2.56 -5.74 12.27
N ASP A 320 -2.49 -6.52 13.34
CA ASP A 320 -1.56 -7.65 13.44
C ASP A 320 -2.09 -8.90 12.71
N TRP A 321 -1.65 -9.10 11.47
CA TRP A 321 -2.04 -10.26 10.65
C TRP A 321 -1.64 -11.60 11.27
N ARG A 322 -0.58 -11.61 12.09
CA ARG A 322 -0.04 -12.82 12.71
C ARG A 322 -1.01 -13.43 13.72
N THR A 323 -1.91 -12.61 14.26
CA THR A 323 -2.96 -13.08 15.18
C THR A 323 -4.17 -13.68 14.46
N SER A 324 -4.47 -13.20 13.25
CA SER A 324 -5.56 -13.70 12.41
C SER A 324 -5.53 -13.05 11.02
N ARG A 325 -5.77 -13.84 9.97
CA ARG A 325 -5.87 -13.34 8.58
C ARG A 325 -6.98 -12.31 8.36
N ARG A 326 -8.00 -12.24 9.22
CA ARG A 326 -9.04 -11.19 9.18
C ARG A 326 -8.52 -9.79 9.50
N TYR A 327 -7.29 -9.71 9.99
CA TYR A 327 -6.54 -8.51 10.37
C TYR A 327 -5.39 -8.21 9.40
N ASP A 328 -5.34 -8.88 8.25
CA ASP A 328 -4.26 -8.71 7.30
C ASP A 328 -4.49 -7.50 6.37
N TYR A 329 -4.62 -6.32 6.96
CA TYR A 329 -4.82 -5.06 6.25
C TYR A 329 -4.13 -3.87 6.95
N ALA A 330 -3.57 -3.00 6.13
CA ALA A 330 -2.88 -1.81 6.55
C ALA A 330 -3.17 -0.63 5.60
N ILE A 331 -2.91 0.58 6.09
CA ILE A 331 -2.89 1.81 5.29
C ILE A 331 -1.50 2.43 5.36
N ILE A 332 -0.95 2.74 4.18
CA ILE A 332 0.21 3.63 4.05
C ILE A 332 -0.24 5.01 3.59
N PHE A 333 0.52 6.04 3.99
CA PHE A 333 0.25 7.42 3.61
C PHE A 333 1.28 7.94 2.61
N LEU A 334 0.79 8.22 1.40
CA LEU A 334 1.56 8.82 0.31
C LEU A 334 1.94 10.27 0.65
N ALA A 335 2.98 10.79 0.00
CA ALA A 335 3.33 12.20 0.04
C ALA A 335 2.14 13.07 -0.37
N ASP A 336 1.85 14.08 0.44
CA ASP A 336 0.67 14.93 0.25
C ASP A 336 0.90 15.93 -0.88
N SER A 337 0.15 15.81 -1.96
CA SER A 337 0.26 16.71 -3.10
C SER A 337 -1.01 16.70 -3.95
N GLN A 338 -1.23 17.78 -4.69
CA GLN A 338 -2.31 17.84 -5.69
C GLN A 338 -2.19 16.71 -6.73
N ALA A 339 -0.98 16.31 -7.10
CA ALA A 339 -0.74 15.22 -8.04
C ALA A 339 -1.20 13.87 -7.46
N THR A 340 -0.85 13.59 -6.21
CA THR A 340 -1.28 12.40 -5.47
C THR A 340 -2.80 12.33 -5.42
N VAL A 341 -3.45 13.42 -5.00
CA VAL A 341 -4.91 13.50 -4.93
C VAL A 341 -5.51 13.24 -6.31
N SER A 342 -5.09 13.97 -7.34
CA SER A 342 -5.68 13.92 -8.69
C SER A 342 -5.72 12.54 -9.37
N LEU A 343 -4.99 11.53 -8.87
CA LEU A 343 -5.13 10.14 -9.30
C LEU A 343 -6.53 9.57 -9.06
N GLY A 344 -7.23 10.02 -8.01
CA GLY A 344 -8.46 9.40 -7.53
C GLY A 344 -8.22 8.41 -6.39
N TRP A 345 -9.27 7.67 -6.03
CA TRP A 345 -9.27 6.50 -5.16
C TRP A 345 -10.51 5.61 -5.42
N LEU A 346 -10.43 4.36 -5.01
CA LEU A 346 -11.55 3.41 -5.05
C LEU A 346 -12.48 3.64 -3.85
N GLY A 347 -13.75 3.30 -4.02
CA GLY A 347 -14.70 3.21 -2.92
C GLY A 347 -14.54 1.89 -2.17
N VAL A 348 -15.36 1.64 -1.15
CA VAL A 348 -15.40 0.36 -0.43
C VAL A 348 -16.84 -0.07 -0.17
N THR A 349 -17.13 -1.35 -0.31
CA THR A 349 -18.48 -1.88 -0.07
C THR A 349 -18.43 -3.27 0.54
N TRP A 350 -19.51 -3.68 1.20
CA TRP A 350 -19.61 -5.00 1.80
C TRP A 350 -21.05 -5.42 2.03
N TRP A 351 -21.23 -6.72 2.31
CA TRP A 351 -22.51 -7.28 2.72
C TRP A 351 -22.36 -8.07 4.01
N ASN A 352 -23.41 -8.08 4.83
CA ASN A 352 -23.41 -8.78 6.13
C ASN A 352 -23.99 -10.19 6.04
N SER A 353 -24.16 -10.73 4.83
CA SER A 353 -24.66 -12.07 4.61
C SER A 353 -24.06 -12.69 3.34
N ALA A 354 -23.99 -14.02 3.32
CA ALA A 354 -23.51 -14.78 2.17
C ALA A 354 -24.34 -14.54 0.89
N GLY A 355 -25.65 -14.34 1.03
CA GLY A 355 -26.53 -14.00 -0.09
C GLY A 355 -26.18 -12.67 -0.77
N GLY A 356 -25.59 -11.71 -0.05
CA GLY A 356 -25.18 -10.42 -0.63
C GLY A 356 -23.95 -10.51 -1.54
N TYR A 357 -23.08 -11.52 -1.34
CA TYR A 357 -21.92 -11.77 -2.19
C TYR A 357 -22.24 -12.68 -3.38
N THR A 358 -23.30 -13.49 -3.30
CA THR A 358 -23.63 -14.46 -4.35
C THR A 358 -23.92 -13.78 -5.69
N GLY A 359 -23.21 -14.20 -6.74
CA GLY A 359 -23.39 -13.68 -8.10
C GLY A 359 -22.64 -12.38 -8.39
N LYS A 360 -21.85 -11.86 -7.43
CA LYS A 360 -21.01 -10.68 -7.67
C LYS A 360 -19.81 -11.04 -8.53
N ASN A 361 -19.61 -10.28 -9.62
CA ASN A 361 -18.41 -10.39 -10.44
C ASN A 361 -17.31 -9.51 -9.84
N VAL A 362 -16.30 -10.15 -9.25
CA VAL A 362 -15.18 -9.48 -8.61
C VAL A 362 -13.95 -9.55 -9.48
N ASN A 363 -13.12 -8.52 -9.39
CA ASN A 363 -11.85 -8.47 -10.07
C ASN A 363 -10.73 -8.33 -9.04
N ASN A 364 -9.72 -9.18 -9.12
CA ASN A 364 -8.47 -8.96 -8.42
C ASN A 364 -7.48 -8.26 -9.35
N LYS A 365 -6.80 -7.22 -8.87
CA LYS A 365 -5.78 -6.47 -9.62
C LYS A 365 -4.52 -6.38 -8.79
N GLY A 366 -3.38 -6.71 -9.37
CA GLY A 366 -2.12 -6.73 -8.65
C GLY A 366 -0.88 -6.74 -9.55
N TYR A 367 0.27 -6.75 -8.90
CA TYR A 367 1.60 -6.74 -9.52
C TYR A 367 2.37 -7.99 -9.09
N PRO A 368 2.20 -9.12 -9.79
CA PRO A 368 2.88 -10.35 -9.47
C PRO A 368 4.37 -10.22 -9.83
N CYS A 369 5.21 -9.85 -8.86
CA CYS A 369 6.66 -9.75 -9.04
C CYS A 369 7.46 -10.75 -8.20
N GLY A 370 6.79 -11.53 -7.35
CA GLY A 370 7.45 -12.25 -6.25
C GLY A 370 7.66 -11.37 -5.02
N PRO A 371 8.09 -11.94 -3.88
CA PRO A 371 8.42 -11.17 -2.67
C PRO A 371 9.72 -10.36 -2.88
N ASN A 372 9.61 -9.10 -3.29
CA ASN A 372 10.72 -8.14 -3.35
C ASN A 372 11.88 -8.49 -4.30
N LEU A 373 11.74 -9.54 -5.10
CA LEU A 373 12.71 -9.91 -6.11
C LEU A 373 12.56 -9.04 -7.37
N PRO A 374 13.59 -8.97 -8.23
CA PRO A 374 13.40 -8.46 -9.57
C PRO A 374 12.25 -9.20 -10.26
N CYS A 375 11.28 -8.48 -10.80
CA CYS A 375 10.12 -9.09 -11.48
C CYS A 375 10.62 -10.06 -12.56
N GLY A 376 10.15 -11.30 -12.50
CA GLY A 376 10.59 -12.39 -13.38
C GLY A 376 11.86 -13.12 -12.93
N ALA A 377 12.36 -12.86 -11.72
CA ALA A 377 13.46 -13.63 -11.12
C ALA A 377 12.97 -14.93 -10.47
N THR A 378 11.84 -14.89 -9.75
CA THR A 378 11.25 -16.08 -9.14
C THR A 378 10.62 -17.02 -10.18
N THR A 379 10.71 -18.33 -9.93
CA THR A 379 9.99 -19.34 -10.69
C THR A 379 8.54 -19.51 -10.26
N GLU A 380 8.17 -19.00 -9.09
CA GLU A 380 6.88 -19.17 -8.42
C GLU A 380 5.82 -18.14 -8.87
N ALA A 381 6.25 -17.05 -9.51
CA ALA A 381 5.34 -16.10 -10.12
C ALA A 381 5.42 -16.25 -11.65
N ARG A 382 4.59 -17.13 -12.20
CA ARG A 382 4.37 -17.22 -13.65
C ARG A 382 3.04 -16.63 -14.02
N CYS A 383 2.99 -15.96 -15.15
CA CYS A 383 1.84 -15.28 -15.72
C CYS A 383 1.66 -15.73 -17.18
N ASP A 384 0.53 -16.34 -17.56
CA ASP A 384 0.36 -16.80 -18.94
C ASP A 384 0.35 -15.64 -19.94
N ASP A 385 -0.32 -14.53 -19.62
CA ASP A 385 -0.32 -13.34 -20.49
C ASP A 385 1.00 -12.53 -20.44
N SER A 386 2.03 -13.06 -19.79
CA SER A 386 3.39 -12.50 -19.88
C SER A 386 3.96 -12.66 -21.29
N PRO A 387 4.55 -11.60 -21.87
CA PRO A 387 5.22 -11.68 -23.17
C PRO A 387 6.56 -12.44 -23.12
N ARG A 388 7.01 -12.83 -21.92
CA ARG A 388 8.27 -13.56 -21.75
C ARG A 388 8.13 -15.00 -22.21
N VAL A 389 9.20 -15.55 -22.78
CA VAL A 389 9.24 -16.95 -23.25
C VAL A 389 9.11 -17.93 -22.07
N ASP A 390 9.63 -17.57 -20.90
CA ASP A 390 9.57 -18.40 -19.68
C ASP A 390 8.28 -18.22 -18.88
N LYS A 391 7.35 -17.40 -19.37
CA LYS A 391 6.08 -17.05 -18.72
C LYS A 391 6.22 -16.56 -17.29
N ARG A 392 7.39 -16.09 -16.87
CA ARG A 392 7.49 -15.42 -15.57
C ARG A 392 6.75 -14.10 -15.62
N CYS A 393 6.14 -13.69 -14.53
CA CYS A 393 5.47 -12.39 -14.46
C CYS A 393 6.50 -11.27 -14.63
N ASP A 394 6.13 -10.23 -15.39
CA ASP A 394 7.10 -9.32 -15.98
C ASP A 394 7.16 -7.95 -15.32
N GLY A 395 6.39 -7.67 -14.27
CA GLY A 395 6.32 -6.37 -13.58
C GLY A 395 5.18 -5.47 -14.00
N TRP A 396 4.30 -5.96 -14.86
CA TRP A 396 3.05 -5.30 -15.23
C TRP A 396 1.93 -5.58 -14.24
N MET A 397 0.86 -4.80 -14.34
CA MET A 397 -0.38 -5.11 -13.65
C MET A 397 -1.08 -6.28 -14.35
N TYR A 398 -1.56 -7.23 -13.55
CA TYR A 398 -2.41 -8.32 -14.00
C TYR A 398 -3.76 -8.21 -13.30
N THR A 399 -4.81 -8.58 -14.03
CA THR A 399 -6.18 -8.63 -13.54
C THR A 399 -6.78 -9.99 -13.84
N ASP A 400 -7.60 -10.46 -12.94
CA ASP A 400 -8.45 -11.61 -13.18
C ASP A 400 -9.86 -11.33 -12.62
N SER A 401 -10.88 -12.00 -13.15
CA SER A 401 -12.29 -11.85 -12.77
C SER A 401 -12.90 -13.18 -12.35
N ALA A 402 -13.65 -13.16 -11.25
CA ALA A 402 -14.32 -14.34 -10.72
C ALA A 402 -15.72 -13.99 -10.22
N VAL A 403 -16.64 -14.96 -10.26
CA VAL A 403 -17.98 -14.80 -9.70
C VAL A 403 -18.00 -15.38 -8.28
N LEU A 404 -18.41 -14.59 -7.31
CA LEU A 404 -18.52 -15.03 -5.92
C LEU A 404 -19.75 -15.93 -5.71
N GLY A 405 -19.56 -16.97 -4.90
CA GLY A 405 -20.61 -17.88 -4.46
C GLY A 405 -21.05 -17.61 -3.02
N ASN A 406 -22.03 -18.39 -2.53
CA ASN A 406 -22.44 -18.32 -1.13
C ASN A 406 -21.31 -18.76 -0.18
N SER A 407 -20.43 -19.67 -0.63
CA SER A 407 -19.23 -20.12 0.11
C SER A 407 -18.15 -19.05 0.22
N SER A 408 -18.16 -18.02 -0.64
CA SER A 408 -17.21 -16.91 -0.58
C SER A 408 -17.29 -16.14 0.75
N PHE A 409 -18.46 -16.08 1.36
CA PHE A 409 -18.64 -15.47 2.67
C PHE A 409 -18.24 -16.44 3.78
N ARG A 410 -17.23 -16.06 4.57
CA ARG A 410 -16.75 -16.89 5.68
C ARG A 410 -17.07 -16.31 7.05
N ASN A 411 -17.25 -17.21 8.01
CA ASN A 411 -17.53 -16.87 9.40
C ASN A 411 -16.30 -16.31 10.14
N ASP A 412 -15.11 -16.48 9.59
CA ASP A 412 -13.85 -15.94 10.11
C ASP A 412 -13.57 -14.49 9.65
N GLU A 413 -14.59 -13.82 9.09
CA GLU A 413 -14.52 -12.44 8.58
C GLU A 413 -13.57 -12.25 7.39
N THR A 414 -13.20 -13.34 6.70
CA THR A 414 -12.51 -13.29 5.42
C THR A 414 -13.50 -13.45 4.25
N LEU A 415 -13.04 -13.08 3.05
CA LEU A 415 -13.73 -13.32 1.79
C LEU A 415 -12.92 -14.31 0.95
N GLU A 416 -13.55 -15.40 0.54
CA GLU A 416 -13.00 -16.34 -0.44
C GLU A 416 -13.36 -15.90 -1.86
N PHE A 417 -12.37 -15.83 -2.74
CA PHE A 417 -12.52 -15.50 -4.13
C PHE A 417 -11.65 -16.42 -4.98
N TYR A 418 -12.15 -16.79 -6.14
CA TYR A 418 -11.49 -17.71 -7.08
C TYR A 418 -10.76 -16.92 -8.15
N ASN A 419 -10.08 -15.85 -7.75
CA ASN A 419 -9.24 -15.14 -8.69
C ASN A 419 -7.88 -15.79 -8.77
N ASP A 420 -7.32 -15.81 -9.97
CA ASP A 420 -5.95 -16.20 -10.18
C ASP A 420 -5.00 -15.16 -9.59
N VAL A 421 -4.14 -15.60 -8.67
CA VAL A 421 -3.12 -14.75 -8.05
C VAL A 421 -1.81 -15.50 -7.90
N SER A 422 -0.74 -14.74 -7.65
CA SER A 422 0.57 -15.27 -7.31
C SER A 422 1.30 -14.28 -6.38
N PRO A 423 2.47 -14.64 -5.81
CA PRO A 423 3.23 -13.72 -4.97
C PRO A 423 3.46 -12.36 -5.64
N GLY A 424 3.25 -11.28 -4.88
CA GLY A 424 3.18 -9.90 -5.38
C GLY A 424 1.76 -9.33 -5.53
N HIS A 425 0.74 -10.19 -5.70
CA HIS A 425 -0.67 -9.75 -5.63
C HIS A 425 -1.13 -9.39 -4.22
N SER A 426 -0.38 -9.81 -3.19
CA SER A 426 -0.60 -9.43 -1.80
C SER A 426 -0.86 -7.93 -1.65
N GLY A 427 -1.95 -7.56 -0.98
CA GLY A 427 -2.39 -6.18 -0.82
C GLY A 427 -3.20 -5.62 -1.99
N GLY A 428 -3.30 -6.34 -3.11
CA GLY A 428 -4.11 -5.95 -4.26
C GLY A 428 -5.60 -5.95 -3.93
N PRO A 429 -6.39 -5.01 -4.47
CA PRO A 429 -7.82 -4.94 -4.18
C PRO A 429 -8.60 -6.04 -4.89
N VAL A 430 -9.60 -6.61 -4.20
CA VAL A 430 -10.68 -7.40 -4.80
C VAL A 430 -11.89 -6.47 -4.93
N THR A 431 -12.30 -6.16 -6.17
CA THR A 431 -13.29 -5.10 -6.46
C THR A 431 -14.55 -5.61 -7.13
N ASP A 432 -15.73 -5.13 -6.69
CA ASP A 432 -16.98 -5.14 -7.48
C ASP A 432 -17.16 -3.73 -8.07
N GLY A 433 -16.93 -3.60 -9.39
CA GLY A 433 -16.82 -2.29 -10.05
C GLY A 433 -15.63 -1.47 -9.51
N ASN A 434 -15.93 -0.28 -8.98
CA ASN A 434 -14.94 0.65 -8.40
C ASN A 434 -14.87 0.59 -6.87
N ALA A 435 -15.52 -0.39 -6.25
CA ALA A 435 -15.56 -0.55 -4.80
C ALA A 435 -14.79 -1.79 -4.36
N ILE A 436 -13.92 -1.64 -3.35
CA ILE A 436 -13.16 -2.73 -2.77
C ILE A 436 -14.05 -3.52 -1.80
N LEU A 437 -14.01 -4.84 -1.91
CA LEU A 437 -14.70 -5.81 -1.04
C LEU A 437 -13.76 -6.49 -0.06
N ALA A 438 -12.51 -6.71 -0.47
CA ALA A 438 -11.48 -7.36 0.30
C ALA A 438 -10.08 -6.96 -0.19
N VAL A 439 -9.08 -7.26 0.62
CA VAL A 439 -7.67 -7.19 0.25
C VAL A 439 -7.20 -8.61 -0.05
N ALA A 440 -6.49 -8.86 -1.15
CA ALA A 440 -5.94 -10.18 -1.42
C ALA A 440 -4.71 -10.43 -0.55
N VAL A 441 -4.68 -11.54 0.21
CA VAL A 441 -3.57 -11.79 1.14
C VAL A 441 -2.98 -13.19 1.08
N TYR A 442 -3.75 -14.20 0.71
CA TYR A 442 -3.32 -15.60 0.82
C TYR A 442 -4.18 -16.51 -0.05
N CYS A 443 -3.64 -17.63 -0.54
CA CYS A 443 -4.43 -18.71 -1.13
C CYS A 443 -4.07 -20.01 -0.40
N GLY A 444 -5.09 -20.81 -0.08
CA GLY A 444 -4.97 -21.99 0.80
C GLY A 444 -3.81 -22.94 0.51
N ASP A 445 -3.43 -23.73 1.52
CA ASP A 445 -2.47 -24.84 1.40
C ASP A 445 -3.17 -26.10 0.84
N PRO A 446 -2.61 -26.81 -0.17
CA PRO A 446 -1.35 -26.50 -0.86
C PRO A 446 -1.55 -25.38 -1.86
N VAL A 447 -0.67 -24.38 -1.73
CA VAL A 447 -0.69 -23.15 -2.50
C VAL A 447 -0.67 -23.44 -4.00
N ASN A 448 -0.10 -24.56 -4.47
CA ASN A 448 -0.07 -24.93 -5.90
C ASN A 448 -1.18 -25.91 -6.35
N THR A 449 -2.32 -25.97 -5.67
CA THR A 449 -3.40 -26.89 -6.05
C THR A 449 -4.50 -26.17 -6.81
N PRO A 450 -4.80 -26.56 -8.06
CA PRO A 450 -5.98 -26.07 -8.76
C PRO A 450 -7.24 -26.28 -7.93
N GLY A 451 -8.10 -25.27 -7.88
CA GLY A 451 -9.36 -25.18 -7.17
C GLY A 451 -9.26 -24.57 -5.78
N VAL A 452 -8.06 -24.14 -5.35
CA VAL A 452 -7.89 -23.53 -4.03
C VAL A 452 -8.25 -22.04 -4.11
N PRO A 453 -9.29 -21.60 -3.37
CA PRO A 453 -9.67 -20.20 -3.36
C PRO A 453 -8.60 -19.36 -2.66
N CYS A 454 -8.48 -18.13 -3.13
CA CYS A 454 -7.76 -17.08 -2.45
C CYS A 454 -8.66 -16.39 -1.43
N ARG A 455 -8.01 -15.76 -0.45
CA ARG A 455 -8.63 -15.19 0.74
C ARG A 455 -8.06 -13.83 1.03
N GLY A 456 -8.85 -13.07 1.77
CA GLY A 456 -8.32 -12.01 2.62
C GLY A 456 -9.39 -11.28 3.42
N PRO A 457 -8.99 -10.27 4.21
CA PRO A 457 -9.89 -9.59 5.12
C PRO A 457 -11.02 -8.95 4.33
N ARG A 458 -12.24 -9.31 4.69
CA ARG A 458 -13.46 -8.78 4.10
C ARG A 458 -13.74 -7.43 4.73
N PHE A 459 -14.10 -6.45 3.89
CA PHE A 459 -14.66 -5.21 4.38
C PHE A 459 -15.90 -5.49 5.22
N ARG A 460 -15.98 -4.77 6.34
CA ARG A 460 -17.06 -4.82 7.34
C ARG A 460 -16.99 -3.52 8.11
N THR A 461 -18.03 -3.22 8.89
CA THR A 461 -18.12 -1.97 9.66
C THR A 461 -16.86 -1.72 10.50
N SER A 462 -16.29 -2.74 11.18
CA SER A 462 -15.07 -2.54 11.98
C SER A 462 -13.83 -2.21 11.16
N MET A 463 -13.66 -2.81 9.98
CA MET A 463 -12.55 -2.49 9.07
C MET A 463 -12.76 -1.12 8.43
N TRP A 464 -14.00 -0.76 8.11
CA TRP A 464 -14.34 0.57 7.63
C TRP A 464 -14.02 1.65 8.67
N ASN A 465 -14.43 1.44 9.91
CA ASN A 465 -14.14 2.32 11.03
C ASN A 465 -12.63 2.50 11.23
N ASP A 466 -11.83 1.43 11.10
CA ASP A 466 -10.38 1.52 11.09
C ASP A 466 -9.88 2.41 9.94
N VAL A 467 -10.23 2.06 8.70
CA VAL A 467 -9.74 2.75 7.50
C VAL A 467 -10.13 4.23 7.50
N CYS A 468 -11.38 4.56 7.81
CA CYS A 468 -11.80 5.95 7.90
C CYS A 468 -11.17 6.68 9.07
N GLY A 469 -11.05 6.04 10.24
CA GLY A 469 -10.35 6.63 11.38
C GLY A 469 -8.91 6.99 11.05
N TRP A 470 -8.22 6.12 10.32
CA TRP A 470 -6.84 6.38 9.90
C TRP A 470 -6.75 7.46 8.81
N ILE A 471 -7.69 7.51 7.86
CA ILE A 471 -7.77 8.58 6.86
C ILE A 471 -8.04 9.94 7.52
N ALA A 472 -8.97 9.98 8.48
CA ALA A 472 -9.32 11.18 9.24
C ALA A 472 -8.13 11.68 10.09
N ALA A 473 -7.37 10.76 10.68
CA ALA A 473 -6.20 11.09 11.49
C ALA A 473 -5.03 11.67 10.66
N VAL A 474 -4.94 11.36 9.36
CA VAL A 474 -3.89 11.89 8.47
C VAL A 474 -4.53 12.56 7.25
N PRO A 475 -5.20 13.72 7.45
CA PRO A 475 -5.90 14.39 6.37
C PRO A 475 -4.91 14.89 5.30
N SER A 476 -5.44 15.12 4.11
CA SER A 476 -4.67 15.75 3.03
C SER A 476 -5.06 17.22 2.89
N ALA A 477 -4.10 18.09 2.63
CA ALA A 477 -4.34 19.51 2.38
C ALA A 477 -4.95 19.79 1.00
N TYR A 478 -4.96 18.79 0.10
CA TYR A 478 -5.35 18.95 -1.31
C TYR A 478 -6.67 18.26 -1.68
N GLY A 479 -7.27 17.53 -0.74
CA GLY A 479 -8.46 16.72 -0.99
C GLY A 479 -9.02 16.11 0.29
N GLN A 480 -10.31 15.78 0.24
CA GLN A 480 -11.10 15.28 1.35
C GLN A 480 -11.79 13.98 0.95
N HIS A 481 -11.89 13.04 1.89
CA HIS A 481 -12.66 11.81 1.67
C HIS A 481 -14.13 12.07 2.04
N ALA A 482 -15.06 11.77 1.15
CA ALA A 482 -16.47 12.12 1.34
C ALA A 482 -17.13 11.47 2.57
N SER A 483 -16.62 10.29 2.96
CA SER A 483 -17.24 9.47 4.02
C SER A 483 -16.40 9.35 5.30
N CYS A 484 -15.18 9.88 5.34
CA CYS A 484 -14.28 9.75 6.50
C CYS A 484 -14.01 11.08 7.22
N ASN A 485 -14.80 12.11 6.93
CA ASN A 485 -14.61 13.47 7.45
C ASN A 485 -15.76 13.92 8.34
#